data_AF-A0A8R1E161-F1
#
_entry.id   AF-A0A8R1E161-F1
#
_cell.length_a   1.000
_cell.length_b   1.000
_cell.length_c   1.000
_cell.angle_alpha   90.00
_cell.angle_beta   90.00
_cell.angle_gamma   90.00
#
_symmetry.space_group_name_H-M   'P 1'
#
loop_
_entity.id
_entity.type
_entity.pdbx_description
1 polymer ?
#
loop_
_entity_poly.entity_id
_entity_poly.type
_entity_poly.pdbx_seq_one_letter_code
_entity_poly.pdbx_strand_id
1 'polypeptide(L)'
;MRITVFQTGIRRLLATGTTTRRWASSQQAQKKPEKEVFELDGRQYRTDSLYNVSPAVRRLLDRRILHETSNPLNLLKRRITDYVHQTYRKP
;
A
#
# COMPACT_ATOMS: atom_id res chain seq x y z
N MET A 1 -24.76 43.89 -33.20
CA MET A 1 -23.37 43.52 -32.83
C MET A 1 -22.72 44.72 -32.15
N ARG A 2 -22.45 44.62 -30.85
CA ARG A 2 -21.69 45.61 -30.06
C ARG A 2 -20.69 44.83 -29.21
N ILE A 3 -19.42 45.07 -29.45
CA ILE A 3 -18.29 44.50 -28.70
C ILE A 3 -17.93 45.54 -27.64
N THR A 4 -17.97 45.17 -26.36
CA THR A 4 -17.39 45.96 -25.28
C THR A 4 -16.31 45.12 -24.61
N VAL A 5 -15.07 45.59 -24.80
CA VAL A 5 -13.87 45.09 -24.14
C VAL A 5 -13.83 45.72 -22.76
N PHE A 6 -13.79 44.89 -21.72
CA PHE A 6 -13.47 45.33 -20.36
C PHE A 6 -12.08 44.83 -19.99
N GLN A 7 -11.10 45.74 -19.99
CA GLN A 7 -9.92 45.63 -19.14
C GLN A 7 -10.33 45.98 -17.71
N THR A 8 -9.92 45.18 -16.72
CA THR A 8 -9.33 45.69 -15.47
C THR A 8 -8.83 44.52 -14.62
N GLY A 9 -7.62 44.68 -14.10
CA GLY A 9 -6.77 43.61 -13.60
C GLY A 9 -7.16 43.03 -12.24
N ILE A 10 -6.79 41.77 -12.06
CA ILE A 10 -6.71 41.12 -10.77
C ILE A 10 -5.23 40.84 -10.51
N ARG A 11 -4.59 41.73 -9.76
CA ARG A 11 -3.34 41.43 -9.05
C ARG A 11 -3.67 40.39 -7.99
N ARG A 12 -3.35 39.11 -8.24
CA ARG A 12 -3.30 38.12 -7.16
C ARG A 12 -1.87 38.03 -6.63
N LEU A 13 -1.76 38.42 -5.37
CA LEU A 13 -0.59 38.35 -4.52
C LEU A 13 -0.01 36.93 -4.51
N LEU A 14 1.31 36.86 -4.65
CA LEU A 14 2.12 35.69 -4.37
C LEU A 14 1.98 35.34 -2.89
N ALA A 15 1.26 34.27 -2.58
CA ALA A 15 1.31 33.66 -1.25
C ALA A 15 2.46 32.63 -1.24
N THR A 16 3.66 33.10 -0.91
CA THR A 16 4.76 32.24 -0.46
C THR A 16 4.43 31.72 0.93
N GLY A 17 3.74 30.57 0.97
CA GLY A 17 3.47 29.81 2.18
C GLY A 17 3.94 28.37 1.97
N THR A 18 5.25 28.14 1.96
CA THR A 18 5.81 26.78 2.07
C THR A 18 5.57 26.26 3.49
N THR A 19 4.37 25.76 3.76
CA THR A 19 4.11 24.98 4.97
C THR A 19 4.87 23.67 4.85
N THR A 20 6.09 23.62 5.38
CA THR A 20 6.82 22.38 5.60
C THR A 20 5.99 21.52 6.54
N ARG A 21 5.28 20.52 5.99
CA ARG A 21 4.52 19.54 6.78
C ARG A 21 5.54 18.71 7.57
N ARG A 22 5.79 19.13 8.81
CA ARG A 22 6.67 18.46 9.77
C ARG A 22 6.07 17.09 10.08
N TRP A 23 6.67 16.02 9.56
CA TRP A 23 6.39 14.67 10.02
C TRP A 23 7.19 14.41 11.29
N ALA A 24 6.63 14.82 12.43
CA ALA A 24 7.13 14.39 13.73
C ALA A 24 6.65 12.95 13.96
N SER A 25 7.47 11.98 13.58
CA SER A 25 7.21 10.56 13.87
C SER A 25 7.60 10.26 15.31
N SER A 26 6.74 10.63 16.26
CA SER A 26 6.80 10.10 17.63
C SER A 26 6.08 8.75 17.64
N GLN A 27 6.73 7.71 17.14
CA GLN A 27 6.26 6.35 17.41
C GLN A 27 6.69 5.98 18.82
N GLN A 28 5.87 6.34 19.81
CA GLN A 28 5.94 5.70 21.11
C GLN A 28 5.71 4.20 20.88
N ALA A 29 6.78 3.42 21.04
CA ALA A 29 6.75 1.97 20.98
C ALA A 29 5.88 1.46 22.13
N GLN A 30 4.57 1.43 21.92
CA GLN A 30 3.65 0.75 22.82
C GLN A 30 4.02 -0.73 22.80
N LYS A 31 4.68 -1.19 23.87
CA LYS A 31 5.04 -2.58 24.11
C LYS A 31 3.73 -3.36 24.25
N LYS A 32 3.26 -3.87 23.12
CA LYS A 32 2.02 -4.64 23.02
C LYS A 32 2.23 -5.99 23.70
N PRO A 33 1.22 -6.54 24.41
CA PRO A 33 1.36 -7.84 25.06
C PRO A 33 1.86 -8.88 24.08
N GLU A 34 2.91 -9.59 24.50
CA GLU A 34 3.55 -10.68 23.80
C GLU A 34 2.51 -11.77 23.60
N LYS A 35 1.90 -11.83 22.42
CA LYS A 35 1.06 -12.96 22.05
C LYS A 35 2.00 -14.12 21.83
N GLU A 36 2.03 -15.07 22.76
CA GLU A 36 2.93 -16.24 22.72
C GLU A 36 2.88 -17.02 21.39
N VAL A 37 1.76 -16.93 20.66
CA VAL A 37 1.55 -17.59 19.38
C VAL A 37 1.05 -16.62 18.31
N PHE A 38 1.79 -16.55 17.21
CA PHE A 38 1.46 -15.86 15.97
C PHE A 38 1.07 -16.87 14.90
N GLU A 39 -0.18 -16.85 14.44
CA GLU A 39 -0.64 -17.75 13.38
C GLU A 39 -0.54 -17.07 12.02
N LEU A 40 0.11 -17.66 11.02
CA LEU A 40 0.15 -17.14 9.64
C LEU A 40 -0.05 -18.30 8.66
N ASP A 41 -1.01 -18.15 7.73
CA ASP A 41 -1.33 -19.15 6.71
C ASP A 41 -1.55 -20.58 7.27
N GLY A 42 -2.23 -20.67 8.42
CA GLY A 42 -2.52 -21.94 9.11
C GLY A 42 -1.32 -22.54 9.86
N ARG A 43 -0.19 -21.83 9.91
CA ARG A 43 1.00 -22.22 10.68
C ARG A 43 1.10 -21.40 11.94
N GLN A 44 1.44 -22.04 13.05
CA GLN A 44 1.66 -21.38 14.33
C GLN A 44 3.16 -21.15 14.55
N TYR A 45 3.50 -19.90 14.87
CA TYR A 45 4.84 -19.47 15.21
C TYR A 45 4.85 -18.99 16.66
N ARG A 46 5.82 -19.44 17.45
CA ARG A 46 6.03 -18.88 18.78
C ARG A 46 6.73 -17.53 18.65
N THR A 47 6.22 -16.52 19.33
CA THR A 47 6.91 -15.22 19.35
C THR A 47 8.16 -15.33 20.20
N ASP A 48 9.29 -14.91 19.64
CA ASP A 48 10.58 -14.86 20.30
C ASP A 48 11.03 -13.40 20.52
N SER A 49 12.25 -13.21 21.00
CA SER A 49 12.86 -11.88 21.18
C SER A 49 13.08 -11.11 19.88
N LEU A 50 12.99 -11.78 18.72
CA LEU A 50 13.15 -11.18 17.39
C LEU A 50 11.81 -10.85 16.73
N TYR A 51 10.69 -11.19 17.36
CA TYR A 51 9.37 -10.91 16.82
C TYR A 51 9.10 -9.40 16.73
N ASN A 52 9.00 -8.89 15.50
CA ASN A 52 8.86 -7.46 15.20
C ASN A 52 7.71 -7.13 14.22
N VAL A 53 6.77 -8.07 14.02
CA VAL A 53 5.69 -7.89 13.04
C VAL A 53 4.66 -6.87 13.54
N SER A 54 4.57 -5.74 12.84
CA SER A 54 3.60 -4.70 13.18
C SER A 54 2.16 -5.10 12.81
N PRO A 55 1.13 -4.57 13.50
CA PRO A 55 -0.28 -4.84 13.15
C PRO A 55 -0.64 -4.41 11.72
N ALA A 56 0.02 -3.38 11.18
CA ALA A 56 -0.19 -2.92 9.81
C ALA A 56 0.34 -3.94 8.80
N VAL A 57 1.55 -4.46 9.01
CA VAL A 57 2.13 -5.52 8.18
C VAL A 57 1.28 -6.78 8.27
N ARG A 58 0.80 -7.13 9.47
CA ARG A 58 -0.10 -8.27 9.64
C ARG A 58 -1.35 -8.17 8.76
N ARG A 59 -2.01 -7.01 8.74
CA ARG A 59 -3.17 -6.76 7.87
C ARG A 59 -2.83 -6.90 6.38
N LEU A 60 -1.60 -6.61 5.96
CA LEU A 60 -1.19 -6.77 4.56
C LEU A 60 -1.03 -8.24 4.19
N LEU A 61 -0.47 -9.06 5.09
CA LEU A 61 -0.34 -10.51 4.89
C LEU A 61 -1.70 -11.18 4.71
N ASP A 62 -2.69 -10.76 5.49
CA ASP A 62 -4.05 -11.34 5.44
C ASP A 62 -4.78 -11.05 4.10
N ARG A 63 -4.39 -10.01 3.33
CA ARG A 63 -5.10 -9.60 2.10
C ARG A 63 -5.02 -10.62 0.97
N ARG A 64 -3.93 -11.38 0.88
CA ARG A 64 -3.75 -12.43 -0.15
C ARG A 64 -4.06 -11.93 -1.58
N ILE A 65 -3.57 -10.74 -1.92
CA ILE A 65 -3.88 -10.03 -3.18
C ILE A 65 -3.60 -10.83 -4.46
N LEU A 66 -2.68 -11.79 -4.42
CA LEU A 66 -2.38 -12.69 -5.55
C LEU A 66 -3.45 -13.75 -5.80
N HIS A 67 -4.44 -13.87 -4.93
CA HIS A 67 -5.60 -14.76 -5.08
C HIS A 67 -6.86 -14.01 -5.53
N GLU A 68 -6.88 -12.68 -5.44
CA GLU A 68 -8.00 -11.87 -5.88
C GLU A 68 -8.12 -11.87 -7.41
N THR A 69 -9.23 -12.36 -7.97
CA THR A 69 -9.39 -12.59 -9.43
C THR A 69 -9.23 -11.32 -10.27
N SER A 70 -9.71 -10.17 -9.78
CA SER A 70 -9.66 -8.88 -10.47
C SER A 70 -8.37 -8.10 -10.21
N ASN A 71 -7.49 -8.61 -9.35
CA ASN A 71 -6.26 -7.90 -9.00
C ASN A 71 -5.24 -7.98 -10.15
N PRO A 72 -4.65 -6.85 -10.57
CA PRO A 72 -3.70 -6.85 -11.69
C PRO A 72 -2.49 -7.75 -11.46
N LEU A 73 -2.05 -7.93 -10.20
CA LEU A 73 -0.94 -8.83 -9.87
C LEU A 73 -1.32 -10.30 -10.05
N ASN A 74 -2.56 -10.67 -9.74
CA ASN A 74 -3.05 -12.01 -10.01
C ASN A 74 -3.19 -12.25 -11.53
N LEU A 75 -3.70 -11.26 -12.28
CA LEU A 75 -3.78 -11.35 -13.74
C LEU A 75 -2.41 -11.54 -14.39
N LEU A 76 -1.40 -10.81 -13.91
CA LEU A 76 -0.02 -10.96 -14.36
C LEU A 76 0.53 -12.36 -14.06
N LYS A 77 0.33 -12.84 -12.82
CA LYS A 77 0.71 -14.19 -12.40
C LYS A 77 0.07 -15.24 -13.31
N ARG A 78 -1.24 -15.15 -13.54
CA ARG A 78 -1.99 -16.07 -14.42
C ARG A 78 -1.42 -16.09 -15.81
N ARG A 79 -1.18 -14.92 -16.42
CA ARG A 79 -0.61 -14.84 -17.78
C ARG A 79 0.74 -15.54 -17.91
N ILE A 80 1.62 -15.39 -16.90
CA ILE A 80 2.91 -16.07 -16.87
C ILE A 80 2.71 -17.58 -16.75
N THR A 81 1.88 -18.02 -15.81
CA THR A 81 1.58 -19.44 -15.61
C THR A 81 0.96 -20.09 -16.84
N ASP A 82 0.02 -19.41 -17.50
CA ASP A 82 -0.64 -19.87 -18.72
C ASP A 82 0.36 -20.02 -19.87
N TYR A 83 1.23 -19.03 -20.06
CA TYR A 83 2.29 -19.11 -21.07
C TYR A 83 3.23 -20.29 -20.81
N VAL A 84 3.67 -20.48 -19.57
CA VAL A 84 4.57 -21.58 -19.20
C VAL A 84 3.89 -22.94 -19.43
N HIS A 85 2.61 -23.07 -19.05
CA HIS A 85 1.85 -24.29 -19.26
C HIS A 85 1.63 -24.59 -20.74
N GLN A 86 1.32 -23.59 -21.56
CA GLN A 86 1.16 -23.77 -23.01
C GLN A 86 2.48 -24.14 -23.70
N THR A 87 3.60 -23.56 -23.26
CA THR A 87 4.89 -23.69 -23.96
C THR A 87 5.65 -24.95 -23.55
N TYR A 88 5.60 -25.34 -22.28
CA TYR A 88 6.51 -26.35 -21.73
C TYR A 88 5.82 -27.58 -21.13
N ARG A 89 4.50 -27.56 -20.94
CA ARG A 89 3.80 -28.73 -20.43
C ARG A 89 3.60 -29.72 -21.58
N LYS A 90 4.35 -30.82 -21.57
CA LYS A 90 4.06 -31.98 -22.41
C LYS A 90 2.71 -32.61 -21.96
N PRO A 91 1.95 -33.21 -22.89
CA PRO A 91 0.74 -33.95 -22.55
C PRO A 91 1.01 -35.08 -21.55
#